data_AF-A0A1F4Z8N9-F1
#
_entry.id   AF-A0A1F4Z8N9-F1
#
_cell.length_a   1.000
_cell.length_b   1.000
_cell.length_c   1.000
_cell.angle_alpha   90.00
_cell.angle_beta   90.00
_cell.angle_gamma   90.00
#
_symmetry.space_group_name_H-M   'P 1'
#
loop_
_entity.id
_entity.type
_entity.pdbx_description
1 polymer ?
#
loop_
_entity_poly.entity_id
_entity_poly.type
_entity_poly.pdbx_seq_one_letter_code
_entity_poly.pdbx_strand_id
1 'polypeptide(L)'
;MGSFENTNWWKYADPLIRDLMRGAYVLLEREKAIVDGLHDYSFIVFPAAKAYEGFLKKLFLDLGLISRQQYYGEYFRIGKALSPSLPKRYRSGWVFGKLAGVCGGEELPLKMWQVWKRARNRIFHFFPDHREFITLAEAEELLAEITGVMDDSLAGCRRHTGFSLTNG
;
A
#
# COMPACT_ATOMS: atom_id res chain seq x y z
N MET A 1 -4.44 -12.74 -17.52
CA MET A 1 -3.60 -11.63 -17.02
C MET A 1 -4.51 -10.45 -16.72
N GLY A 2 -4.54 -10.02 -15.46
CA GLY A 2 -5.59 -9.14 -14.92
C GLY A 2 -5.59 -7.74 -15.54
N SER A 3 -6.80 -7.16 -15.61
CA SER A 3 -7.19 -5.83 -16.09
C SER A 3 -6.46 -4.63 -15.45
N PHE A 4 -5.47 -4.83 -14.59
CA PHE A 4 -4.89 -3.77 -13.78
C PHE A 4 -3.90 -2.87 -14.53
N GLU A 5 -3.38 -3.28 -15.69
CA GLU A 5 -2.42 -2.47 -16.46
C GLU A 5 -3.00 -1.15 -17.01
N ASN A 6 -4.34 -1.05 -17.08
CA ASN A 6 -5.03 0.16 -17.51
C ASN A 6 -5.40 1.12 -16.37
N THR A 7 -5.19 0.73 -15.11
CA THR A 7 -5.51 1.52 -13.92
C THR A 7 -4.64 2.76 -13.80
N ASN A 8 -5.09 3.74 -13.00
CA ASN A 8 -4.32 4.97 -12.79
C ASN A 8 -3.08 4.68 -11.96
N TRP A 9 -3.19 3.82 -10.95
CA TRP A 9 -2.05 3.43 -10.13
C TRP A 9 -0.97 2.74 -10.96
N TRP A 10 -1.33 1.90 -11.93
CA TRP A 10 -0.35 1.23 -12.78
C TRP A 10 0.45 2.25 -13.58
N LYS A 11 -0.23 3.19 -14.25
CA LYS A 11 0.40 4.24 -15.05
C LYS A 11 1.31 5.14 -14.19
N TYR A 12 0.91 5.42 -12.96
CA TYR A 12 1.68 6.23 -12.01
C TYR A 12 2.89 5.50 -11.37
N ALA A 13 2.80 4.18 -11.22
CA ALA A 13 3.78 3.39 -10.48
C ALA A 13 5.12 3.23 -11.22
N ASP A 14 6.21 3.20 -10.45
CA ASP A 14 7.55 2.91 -10.97
C ASP A 14 7.66 1.45 -11.47
N PRO A 15 8.59 1.14 -12.39
CA PRO A 15 8.76 -0.21 -12.92
C PRO A 15 8.89 -1.30 -11.85
N LEU A 16 9.67 -1.04 -10.79
CA LEU A 16 9.83 -2.00 -9.69
C LEU A 16 8.51 -2.30 -8.95
N ILE A 17 7.66 -1.29 -8.75
CA ILE A 17 6.34 -1.46 -8.11
C ILE A 17 5.46 -2.33 -9.01
N ARG A 18 5.46 -2.07 -10.33
CA ARG A 18 4.71 -2.86 -11.32
C ARG A 18 5.17 -4.32 -11.35
N ASP A 19 6.48 -4.55 -11.32
CA ASP A 19 7.05 -5.90 -11.36
C ASP A 19 6.70 -6.71 -10.10
N LEU A 20 6.76 -6.09 -8.92
CA LEU A 20 6.32 -6.71 -7.67
C LEU A 20 4.82 -7.06 -7.71
N MET A 21 3.96 -6.14 -8.16
CA MET A 21 2.53 -6.42 -8.30
C MET A 21 2.25 -7.53 -9.31
N ARG A 22 2.94 -7.53 -10.46
CA ARG A 22 2.82 -8.61 -11.44
C ARG A 22 3.22 -9.95 -10.85
N GLY A 23 4.31 -9.99 -10.08
CA GLY A 23 4.74 -11.19 -9.35
C GLY A 23 3.67 -11.70 -8.39
N ALA A 24 3.03 -10.81 -7.62
CA ALA A 24 1.93 -11.18 -6.73
C ALA A 24 0.76 -11.84 -7.48
N TYR A 25 0.32 -11.25 -8.60
CA TYR A 25 -0.75 -11.83 -9.42
C TYR A 25 -0.35 -13.14 -10.10
N VAL A 26 0.90 -13.29 -10.53
CA VAL A 26 1.40 -14.57 -11.08
C VAL A 26 1.36 -15.67 -10.02
N LEU A 27 1.75 -15.37 -8.78
CA LEU A 27 1.64 -16.31 -7.67
C LEU A 27 0.18 -16.65 -7.37
N LEU A 28 -0.72 -15.66 -7.36
CA LEU A 28 -2.15 -15.89 -7.15
C LEU A 28 -2.75 -16.85 -8.18
N GLU A 29 -2.53 -16.57 -9.47
CA GLU A 29 -3.10 -17.40 -10.54
C GLU A 29 -2.49 -18.80 -10.58
N ARG A 30 -1.20 -18.92 -10.25
CA ARG A 30 -0.55 -20.23 -10.08
C ARG A 30 -1.21 -21.04 -8.98
N GLU A 31 -1.40 -20.46 -7.80
CA GLU A 31 -1.93 -21.19 -6.64
C GLU A 31 -3.42 -21.52 -6.79
N LYS A 32 -4.20 -20.68 -7.49
CA LYS A 32 -5.59 -21.01 -7.89
C LYS A 32 -5.69 -22.25 -8.79
N ALA A 33 -4.65 -22.56 -9.55
CA ALA A 33 -4.63 -23.69 -10.47
C ALA A 33 -4.19 -25.01 -9.81
N ILE A 34 -3.72 -24.97 -8.56
CA ILE A 34 -3.26 -26.15 -7.82
C ILE A 34 -4.44 -26.78 -7.07
N VAL A 35 -4.60 -28.10 -7.19
CA VAL A 35 -5.68 -28.87 -6.55
C VAL A 35 -5.43 -29.05 -5.05
N ASP A 36 -4.20 -29.38 -4.67
CA ASP A 36 -3.77 -29.52 -3.27
C ASP A 36 -3.03 -28.26 -2.82
N GLY A 37 -3.79 -27.31 -2.29
CA GLY A 37 -3.29 -26.01 -1.87
C GLY A 37 -2.42 -26.04 -0.59
N LEU A 38 -1.75 -24.92 -0.34
CA LEU A 38 -1.05 -24.65 0.90
C LEU A 38 -2.00 -24.18 2.00
N HIS A 39 -1.52 -24.19 3.25
CA HIS A 39 -2.27 -23.64 4.39
C HIS A 39 -2.12 -22.13 4.55
N ASP A 40 -1.02 -21.55 4.05
CA ASP A 40 -0.71 -20.14 4.21
C ASP A 40 -0.22 -19.54 2.88
N TYR A 41 -0.94 -18.53 2.42
CA TYR A 41 -0.72 -17.81 1.17
C TYR A 41 -0.15 -16.41 1.38
N SER A 42 0.39 -16.13 2.56
CA SER A 42 1.13 -14.90 2.88
C SER A 42 2.21 -14.55 1.84
N PHE A 43 2.81 -15.57 1.21
CA PHE A 43 3.80 -15.40 0.15
C PHE A 43 3.28 -14.74 -1.13
N ILE A 44 1.97 -14.82 -1.40
CA ILE A 44 1.32 -14.11 -2.50
C ILE A 44 1.26 -12.62 -2.19
N VAL A 45 0.94 -12.27 -0.94
CA VAL A 45 0.69 -10.88 -0.54
C VAL A 45 1.99 -10.11 -0.28
N PHE A 46 3.06 -10.77 0.17
CA PHE A 46 4.36 -10.13 0.43
C PHE A 46 4.86 -9.20 -0.68
N PRO A 47 4.94 -9.64 -1.97
CA PRO A 47 5.37 -8.75 -3.04
C PRO A 47 4.41 -7.56 -3.23
N ALA A 48 3.09 -7.76 -3.12
CA ALA A 48 2.11 -6.68 -3.23
C ALA A 48 2.22 -5.67 -2.07
N ALA A 49 2.43 -6.14 -0.84
CA ALA A 49 2.65 -5.28 0.33
C ALA A 49 3.91 -4.43 0.17
N LYS A 50 4.99 -5.00 -0.39
CA LYS A 50 6.23 -4.26 -0.70
C LYS A 50 6.01 -3.22 -1.80
N ALA A 51 5.26 -3.57 -2.84
CA ALA A 51 4.87 -2.63 -3.90
C ALA A 51 4.05 -1.46 -3.33
N TYR A 52 3.11 -1.76 -2.44
CA TYR A 52 2.26 -0.76 -1.79
C TYR A 52 3.06 0.21 -0.92
N GLU A 53 4.02 -0.26 -0.14
CA GLU A 53 4.92 0.63 0.61
C GLU A 53 5.71 1.56 -0.30
N GLY A 54 6.24 1.04 -1.43
CA GLY A 54 6.93 1.84 -2.43
C GLY A 54 6.03 2.90 -3.05
N PHE A 55 4.80 2.52 -3.42
CA PHE A 55 3.80 3.44 -3.94
C PHE A 55 3.46 4.56 -2.96
N LEU A 56 3.19 4.23 -1.69
CA LEU A 56 2.90 5.23 -0.66
C LEU A 56 4.08 6.20 -0.46
N LYS A 57 5.32 5.70 -0.43
CA LYS A 57 6.51 6.55 -0.36
C LYS A 57 6.58 7.52 -1.54
N LYS A 58 6.34 7.03 -2.76
CA LYS A 58 6.34 7.85 -3.99
C LYS A 58 5.24 8.92 -3.93
N LEU A 59 4.01 8.52 -3.57
CA LEU A 59 2.89 9.42 -3.41
C LEU A 59 3.18 10.52 -2.38
N PHE A 60 3.74 10.17 -1.23
CA PHE A 60 4.07 11.15 -0.19
C PHE A 60 5.15 12.12 -0.63
N LEU A 61 6.12 11.67 -1.45
CA LEU A 61 7.14 12.54 -2.03
C LEU A 61 6.51 13.51 -3.04
N ASP A 62 5.70 12.99 -3.97
CA ASP A 62 5.07 13.77 -5.04
C ASP A 62 4.06 14.79 -4.48
N LEU A 63 3.43 14.50 -3.34
CA LEU A 63 2.58 15.43 -2.59
C LEU A 63 3.37 16.39 -1.68
N GLY A 64 4.70 16.29 -1.60
CA GLY A 64 5.53 17.14 -0.75
C GLY A 64 5.38 16.88 0.75
N LEU A 65 4.84 15.72 1.14
CA LEU A 65 4.61 15.34 2.54
C LEU A 65 5.90 14.86 3.23
N ILE A 66 6.82 14.31 2.44
CA ILE A 66 8.15 13.86 2.84
C ILE A 66 9.23 14.44 1.90
N SER A 67 10.46 14.56 2.40
CA SER A 67 11.61 15.02 1.62
C SER A 67 12.26 13.88 0.82
N ARG A 68 13.11 14.22 -0.16
CA ARG A 68 13.95 13.22 -0.86
C ARG A 68 14.83 12.43 0.10
N GLN A 69 15.36 13.06 1.16
CA GLN A 69 16.15 12.36 2.17
C GLN A 69 15.31 11.31 2.90
N GLN A 70 14.04 11.59 3.20
CA GLN A 70 13.13 10.61 3.80
C GLN A 70 12.73 9.51 2.81
N TYR A 71 12.60 9.84 1.53
CA TYR A 71 12.28 8.87 0.48
C TYR A 71 13.37 7.80 0.32
N TYR A 72 14.63 8.23 0.19
CA TYR A 72 15.78 7.33 0.03
C TYR A 72 16.34 6.78 1.35
N GLY A 73 16.01 7.41 2.48
CA GLY A 73 16.54 7.03 3.78
C GLY A 73 15.91 5.76 4.37
N GLU A 74 16.70 5.01 5.12
CA GLU A 74 16.29 3.75 5.78
C GLU A 74 15.41 3.96 7.02
N TYR A 75 15.40 5.18 7.57
CA TYR A 75 14.72 5.50 8.83
C TYR A 75 13.25 5.85 8.65
N PHE A 76 12.81 6.23 7.46
CA PHE A 76 11.41 6.59 7.23
C PHE A 76 10.53 5.34 7.21
N ARG A 77 9.59 5.26 8.17
CA ARG A 77 8.68 4.12 8.34
C ARG A 77 7.25 4.53 8.02
N ILE A 78 6.68 3.96 6.96
CA ILE A 78 5.30 4.22 6.52
C ILE A 78 4.31 3.99 7.66
N GLY A 79 4.42 2.87 8.36
CA GLY A 79 3.53 2.54 9.48
C GLY A 79 3.46 3.58 10.58
N LYS A 80 4.61 4.15 10.95
CA LYS A 80 4.68 5.22 11.96
C LYS A 80 4.16 6.53 11.40
N ALA A 81 4.56 6.88 10.18
CA ALA A 81 4.20 8.14 9.54
C ALA A 81 2.69 8.25 9.26
N LEU A 82 2.05 7.13 8.94
CA LEU A 82 0.64 7.03 8.56
C LEU A 82 -0.27 6.60 9.74
N SER A 83 0.26 6.39 10.94
CA SER A 83 -0.53 5.96 12.10
C SER A 83 -1.50 7.05 12.58
N PRO A 84 -2.82 6.81 12.67
CA PRO A 84 -3.79 7.83 13.13
C PRO A 84 -3.62 8.18 14.61
N SER A 85 -3.18 7.22 15.43
CA SER A 85 -3.09 7.35 16.89
C SER A 85 -1.71 7.80 17.40
N LEU A 86 -0.88 8.43 16.56
CA LEU A 86 0.48 8.81 16.96
C LEU A 86 0.43 9.91 18.05
N PRO A 87 1.04 9.71 19.24
CA PRO A 87 1.04 10.71 20.31
C PRO A 87 1.64 12.04 19.85
N LYS A 88 1.12 13.18 20.33
CA LYS A 88 1.52 14.53 19.88
C LYS A 88 3.05 14.74 19.85
N ARG A 89 3.76 14.27 20.89
CA ARG A 89 5.23 14.35 20.99
C ARG A 89 6.00 13.63 19.87
N TYR A 90 5.37 12.69 19.16
CA TYR A 90 5.96 11.95 18.05
C TYR A 90 5.43 12.39 16.68
N ARG A 91 4.60 13.45 16.61
CA ARG A 91 3.99 13.92 15.36
C ARG A 91 4.93 14.75 14.47
N SER A 92 6.20 14.89 14.82
CA SER A 92 7.21 15.45 13.91
C SER A 92 7.29 14.56 12.66
N GLY A 93 6.95 15.10 11.49
CA GLY A 93 6.89 14.33 10.24
C GLY A 93 5.66 13.41 10.12
N TRP A 94 4.59 13.65 10.88
CA TRP A 94 3.34 12.88 10.79
C TRP A 94 2.65 13.10 9.44
N VAL A 95 2.64 12.06 8.61
CA VAL A 95 2.08 12.13 7.26
C VAL A 95 0.56 12.04 7.29
N PHE A 96 -0.01 11.23 8.19
CA PHE A 96 -1.48 11.06 8.28
C PHE A 96 -2.21 12.40 8.38
N GLY A 97 -1.82 13.28 9.32
CA GLY A 97 -2.47 14.58 9.50
C GLY A 97 -2.30 15.51 8.30
N LYS A 98 -1.12 15.52 7.65
CA LYS A 98 -0.91 16.32 6.43
C LYS A 98 -1.74 15.80 5.27
N LEU A 99 -1.79 14.47 5.12
CA LEU A 99 -2.54 13.78 4.09
C LEU A 99 -4.03 14.04 4.24
N ALA A 100 -4.55 14.03 5.47
CA ALA A 100 -5.94 14.42 5.74
C ALA A 100 -6.26 15.84 5.27
N GLY A 101 -5.33 16.78 5.47
CA GLY A 101 -5.45 18.14 4.93
C GLY A 101 -5.44 18.19 3.39
N VAL A 102 -4.60 17.39 2.73
CA VAL A 102 -4.50 17.36 1.25
C VAL A 102 -5.69 16.65 0.59
N CYS A 103 -6.20 15.58 1.20
CA CYS A 103 -7.27 14.76 0.64
C CYS A 103 -8.67 15.14 1.19
N GLY A 104 -8.78 16.26 1.93
CA GLY A 104 -10.07 16.81 2.38
C GLY A 104 -10.75 16.07 3.53
N GLY A 105 -10.04 15.21 4.25
CA GLY A 105 -10.60 14.44 5.37
C GLY A 105 -9.72 13.25 5.79
N GLU A 106 -10.05 12.63 6.91
CA GLU A 106 -9.28 11.51 7.47
C GLU A 106 -9.63 10.13 6.87
N GLU A 107 -10.74 10.02 6.13
CA GLU A 107 -11.24 8.74 5.61
C GLU A 107 -10.22 8.02 4.73
N LEU A 108 -9.70 8.71 3.70
CA LEU A 108 -8.73 8.12 2.78
C LEU A 108 -7.37 7.83 3.46
N PRO A 109 -6.76 8.73 4.24
CA PRO A 109 -5.59 8.40 5.07
C PRO A 109 -5.79 7.18 5.98
N LEU A 110 -6.97 7.05 6.59
CA LEU A 110 -7.31 5.91 7.45
C LEU A 110 -7.39 4.62 6.63
N LYS A 111 -8.05 4.65 5.47
CA LYS A 111 -8.10 3.51 4.54
C LYS A 111 -6.70 3.07 4.13
N MET A 112 -5.81 4.01 3.76
CA MET A 112 -4.43 3.70 3.42
C MET A 112 -3.68 3.02 4.58
N TRP A 113 -3.82 3.54 5.81
CA TRP A 113 -3.18 2.95 6.98
C TRP A 113 -3.70 1.54 7.30
N GLN A 114 -5.02 1.32 7.21
CA GLN A 114 -5.62 0.02 7.51
C GLN A 114 -5.20 -1.04 6.50
N VAL A 115 -5.16 -0.71 5.20
CA VAL A 115 -4.66 -1.62 4.17
C VAL A 115 -3.19 -1.92 4.40
N TRP A 116 -2.35 -0.92 4.71
CA TRP A 116 -0.94 -1.16 5.05
C TRP A 116 -0.80 -2.08 6.27
N LYS A 117 -1.62 -1.87 7.31
CA LYS A 117 -1.59 -2.68 8.53
C LYS A 117 -1.98 -4.14 8.26
N ARG A 118 -3.01 -4.39 7.45
CA ARG A 118 -3.45 -5.75 7.09
C ARG A 118 -2.48 -6.44 6.14
N ALA A 119 -2.04 -5.77 5.08
CA ALA A 119 -1.18 -6.37 4.07
C ALA A 119 0.28 -6.54 4.53
N ARG A 120 0.78 -5.67 5.42
CA ARG A 120 2.17 -5.72 5.89
C ARG A 120 2.26 -6.19 7.32
N ASN A 121 1.64 -5.50 8.28
CA ASN A 121 1.90 -5.83 9.69
C ASN A 121 1.36 -7.21 10.07
N ARG A 122 0.12 -7.52 9.69
CA ARG A 122 -0.50 -8.81 10.03
C ARG A 122 0.34 -9.98 9.50
N ILE A 123 0.81 -9.88 8.26
CA ILE A 123 1.53 -10.96 7.56
C ILE A 123 2.93 -11.21 8.15
N PHE A 124 3.62 -10.18 8.66
CA PHE A 124 4.97 -10.33 9.21
C PHE A 124 5.02 -10.65 10.71
N HIS A 125 3.89 -10.64 11.42
CA HIS A 125 3.87 -10.88 12.86
C HIS A 125 3.38 -12.29 13.19
N PHE A 126 4.27 -13.09 13.77
CA PHE A 126 3.90 -14.38 14.36
C PHE A 126 3.24 -14.14 15.72
N PHE A 127 1.99 -14.60 15.86
CA PHE A 127 1.25 -14.55 17.12
C PHE A 127 1.12 -15.97 17.69
N PRO A 128 1.77 -16.29 18.83
CA PRO A 128 1.80 -17.66 19.35
C PRO A 128 0.42 -18.24 19.66
N ASP A 129 -0.55 -17.38 20.02
CA ASP A 129 -1.91 -17.79 20.37
C ASP A 129 -2.90 -17.67 19.18
N HIS A 130 -2.46 -17.14 18.04
CA HIS A 130 -3.30 -16.92 16.87
C HIS A 130 -2.61 -17.52 15.65
N ARG A 131 -3.09 -18.67 15.17
CA ARG A 131 -2.69 -19.22 13.86
C ARG A 131 -3.37 -18.41 12.76
N GLU A 132 -2.91 -17.19 12.53
CA GLU A 132 -3.42 -16.34 11.45
C GLU A 132 -2.76 -16.72 10.13
N PHE A 133 -3.15 -17.87 9.59
CA PHE A 133 -2.82 -18.20 8.21
C PHE A 133 -3.64 -17.31 7.27
N ILE A 134 -3.03 -16.88 6.16
CA ILE A 134 -3.75 -16.21 5.09
C ILE A 134 -4.25 -17.28 4.12
N THR A 135 -5.56 -17.40 3.97
CA THR A 135 -6.17 -18.27 2.95
C THR A 135 -5.94 -17.69 1.54
N LEU A 136 -6.10 -18.53 0.51
CA LEU A 136 -5.97 -18.07 -0.88
C LEU A 136 -6.98 -16.97 -1.23
N ALA A 137 -8.20 -17.09 -0.70
CA ALA A 137 -9.26 -16.08 -0.86
C ALA A 137 -8.89 -14.75 -0.16
N GLU A 138 -8.37 -14.81 1.08
CA GLU A 138 -7.88 -13.60 1.77
C GLU A 138 -6.69 -12.97 1.04
N ALA A 139 -5.80 -13.76 0.43
CA ALA A 139 -4.71 -13.23 -0.37
C ALA A 139 -5.24 -12.47 -1.60
N GLU A 140 -6.22 -13.02 -2.31
CA GLU A 140 -6.88 -12.35 -3.43
C GLU A 140 -7.58 -11.05 -2.99
N GLU A 141 -8.32 -11.09 -1.89
CA GLU A 141 -8.99 -9.91 -1.31
C GLU A 141 -7.97 -8.82 -0.96
N LEU A 142 -6.87 -9.17 -0.29
CA LEU A 142 -5.81 -8.22 0.06
C LEU A 142 -5.16 -7.59 -1.18
N LEU A 143 -4.95 -8.36 -2.26
CA LEU A 143 -4.46 -7.81 -3.53
C LEU A 143 -5.46 -6.80 -4.14
N ALA A 144 -6.75 -7.13 -4.12
CA ALA A 144 -7.80 -6.24 -4.60
C ALA A 144 -7.89 -4.95 -3.76
N GLU A 145 -7.78 -5.06 -2.44
CA GLU A 145 -7.78 -3.91 -1.54
C GLU A 145 -6.57 -3.00 -1.73
N ILE A 146 -5.37 -3.58 -1.90
CA ILE A 146 -4.14 -2.84 -2.17
C ILE A 146 -4.29 -2.04 -3.47
N THR A 147 -4.70 -2.68 -4.56
CA THR A 147 -4.85 -1.99 -5.85
C THR A 147 -5.97 -0.94 -5.81
N GLY A 148 -7.10 -1.26 -5.17
CA GLY A 148 -8.21 -0.33 -4.98
C GLY A 148 -7.80 0.91 -4.20
N VAL A 149 -7.10 0.76 -3.07
CA VAL A 149 -6.64 1.93 -2.29
C VAL A 149 -5.58 2.73 -3.04
N MET A 150 -4.73 2.10 -3.86
CA MET A 150 -3.76 2.82 -4.71
C MET A 150 -4.48 3.72 -5.74
N ASP A 151 -5.52 3.23 -6.40
CA ASP A 151 -6.32 4.05 -7.32
C ASP A 151 -7.08 5.16 -6.57
N ASP A 152 -7.72 4.84 -5.45
CA ASP A 152 -8.43 5.82 -4.61
C ASP A 152 -7.48 6.93 -4.13
N SER A 153 -6.23 6.57 -3.81
CA SER A 153 -5.19 7.52 -3.39
C SER A 153 -4.91 8.57 -4.45
N LEU A 154 -4.86 8.17 -5.72
CA LEU A 154 -4.63 9.07 -6.85
C LEU A 154 -5.88 9.88 -7.21
N ALA A 155 -7.07 9.32 -6.99
CA ALA A 155 -8.32 10.00 -7.27
C ALA A 155 -8.69 11.03 -6.20
N GLY A 156 -8.60 10.65 -4.92
CA GLY A 156 -9.10 11.41 -3.77
C GLY A 156 -8.13 12.45 -3.23
N CYS A 157 -6.84 12.34 -3.50
CA CYS A 157 -5.85 13.35 -3.11
C CYS A 157 -5.56 14.38 -4.23
N ARG A 158 -6.49 14.55 -5.19
CA ARG A 158 -6.36 15.53 -6.28
C ARG A 158 -6.45 16.97 -5.74
N ARG A 159 -5.25 17.54 -5.60
CA ARG A 159 -4.83 18.91 -5.33
C ARG A 159 -5.88 20.03 -5.55
N HIS A 160 -6.16 20.76 -4.47
CA HIS A 160 -6.43 22.21 -4.45
C HIS A 160 -5.21 23.07 -4.91
N THR A 161 -4.14 22.43 -5.37
CA THR A 161 -2.84 23.04 -5.68
C THR A 161 -2.37 22.68 -7.11
N GLY A 162 -3.03 23.19 -8.15
CA GLY A 162 -2.48 23.48 -9.50
C GLY A 162 -1.62 22.45 -10.28
N PHE A 163 -1.42 21.22 -9.81
CA PHE A 163 -0.48 20.27 -10.40
C PHE A 163 -1.18 18.93 -10.60
N SER A 164 -1.29 18.50 -11.85
CA SER A 164 -1.90 17.20 -12.19
C SER A 164 -0.92 16.08 -11.92
N LEU A 165 -1.34 15.03 -11.21
CA LEU A 165 -0.55 13.81 -11.00
C LEU A 165 -0.59 12.84 -12.19
N THR A 166 -1.21 13.23 -13.32
CA THR A 166 -1.46 12.34 -14.46
C THR A 166 -0.69 12.66 -15.75
N ASN A 167 0.39 13.46 -15.70
CA ASN A 167 1.22 13.68 -16.89
C ASN A 167 2.65 13.21 -16.63
N GLY A 168 2.95 12.01 -17.15
CA GLY A 168 4.25 11.35 -17.19
C GLY A 168 4.09 10.01 -17.89
#